data_AF-A0A932TIY8-F1
#
_entry.id   AF-A0A932TIY8-F1
#
_cell.length_a   1.000
_cell.length_b   1.000
_cell.length_c   1.000
_cell.angle_alpha   90.00
_cell.angle_beta   90.00
_cell.angle_gamma   90.00
#
_symmetry.space_group_name_H-M   'P 1'
#
loop_
_entity.id
_entity.type
_entity.pdbx_description
1 polymer ?
#
loop_
_entity_poly.entity_id
_entity_poly.type
_entity_poly.pdbx_seq_one_letter_code
_entity_poly.pdbx_strand_id
1 'polypeptide(L)'
;MHADDDAAEANGVVLAVGHCTRFHAVHRKAKELLDSGAIGRPVSAKVHASFWYPPEENICRKDYFMAGGGPVYDMASHAIDFLRYMLGEVSDVAAFVDHVIFDYEAEDTSTLVLQPHLSR
;
A
#
# COMPACT_ATOMS: atom_id res chain seq x y z
N MET A 1 21.00 -4.56 0.13
CA MET A 1 20.77 -3.37 0.96
C MET A 1 20.56 -2.22 0.01
N HIS A 2 19.53 -1.39 0.20
CA HIS A 2 19.22 -0.31 -0.74
C HIS A 2 20.17 0.88 -0.50
N ALA A 3 20.49 1.66 -1.52
CA ALA A 3 21.44 2.77 -1.41
C ALA A 3 21.07 3.79 -0.30
N ASP A 4 19.77 3.96 -0.05
CA ASP A 4 19.27 4.83 1.02
C ASP A 4 19.53 4.25 2.43
N ASP A 5 19.46 2.92 2.59
CA ASP A 5 19.75 2.24 3.86
C ASP A 5 21.22 2.45 4.24
N ASP A 6 22.12 2.21 3.27
CA ASP A 6 23.57 2.39 3.43
C ASP A 6 23.91 3.85 3.80
N ALA A 7 23.25 4.81 3.13
CA ALA A 7 23.45 6.23 3.38
C ALA A 7 22.95 6.65 4.78
N ALA A 8 21.79 6.15 5.21
CA ALA A 8 21.25 6.46 6.53
C ALA A 8 22.15 5.90 7.65
N GLU A 9 22.63 4.67 7.49
CA GLU A 9 23.56 4.04 8.44
C GLU A 9 24.89 4.80 8.51
N ALA A 10 25.49 5.13 7.36
CA ALA A 10 26.74 5.88 7.30
C ALA A 10 26.67 7.27 7.96
N ASN A 11 25.48 7.88 7.99
CA ASN A 11 25.25 9.19 8.59
C ASN A 11 24.66 9.11 10.01
N GLY A 12 24.39 7.92 10.54
CA GLY A 12 23.82 7.72 11.87
C GLY A 12 22.42 8.33 12.03
N VAL A 13 21.63 8.39 10.95
CA VAL A 13 20.28 8.95 10.94
C VAL A 13 19.22 7.86 10.83
N VAL A 14 18.01 8.14 11.34
CA VAL A 14 16.87 7.23 11.19
C VAL A 14 16.22 7.42 9.84
N LEU A 15 16.15 6.36 9.04
CA LEU A 15 15.35 6.27 7.82
C LEU A 15 14.04 5.52 8.12
N ALA A 16 12.92 6.05 7.64
CA ALA A 16 11.62 5.44 7.81
C ALA A 16 10.77 5.59 6.54
N VAL A 17 9.96 4.59 6.24
CA VAL A 17 8.99 4.63 5.14
C VAL A 17 7.70 5.34 5.60
N GLY A 18 7.19 6.25 4.78
CA GLY A 18 6.03 7.11 5.07
C GLY A 18 4.66 6.42 5.14
N HIS A 19 4.56 5.18 5.63
CA HIS A 19 3.29 4.48 5.79
C HIS A 19 2.51 4.99 7.01
N CYS A 20 1.72 6.05 6.81
CA CYS A 20 0.97 6.72 7.87
C CYS A 20 -0.24 5.91 8.38
N THR A 21 -0.82 5.03 7.55
CA THR A 21 -2.08 4.32 7.83
C THR A 21 -2.03 3.51 9.13
N ARG A 22 -0.90 2.88 9.44
CA ARG A 22 -0.68 2.07 10.67
C ARG A 22 -0.87 2.86 11.96
N PHE A 23 -0.67 4.18 11.94
CA PHE A 23 -0.67 5.01 13.14
C PHE A 23 -2.03 5.64 13.46
N HIS A 24 -3.01 5.54 12.55
CA HIS A 24 -4.36 6.04 12.83
C HIS A 24 -4.97 5.31 14.02
N ALA A 25 -5.59 6.06 14.94
CA ALA A 25 -6.15 5.51 16.18
C ALA A 25 -7.16 4.37 15.91
N VAL A 26 -8.00 4.53 14.89
CA VAL A 26 -8.98 3.52 14.47
C VAL A 26 -8.32 2.22 13.99
N HIS A 27 -7.20 2.32 13.27
CA HIS A 27 -6.46 1.17 12.78
C HIS A 27 -5.71 0.46 13.90
N ARG A 28 -5.07 1.21 14.81
CA ARG A 28 -4.46 0.61 16.01
C ARG A 28 -5.52 -0.13 16.84
N LYS A 29 -6.72 0.44 16.99
CA LYS A 29 -7.80 -0.24 17.69
C LYS A 29 -8.28 -1.50 16.97
N ALA A 30 -8.37 -1.47 15.65
CA ALA A 30 -8.70 -2.66 14.86
C ALA A 30 -7.66 -3.76 15.03
N LYS A 31 -6.36 -3.41 15.04
CA LYS A 31 -5.27 -4.36 15.30
C LYS A 31 -5.36 -4.99 16.69
N GLU A 32 -5.63 -4.19 17.73
CA GLU A 32 -5.84 -4.71 19.10
C GLU A 32 -6.97 -5.73 19.17
N LEU A 33 -8.11 -5.46 18.51
CA LEU A 33 -9.26 -6.37 18.48
C LEU A 33 -8.97 -7.64 17.67
N LEU A 34 -8.20 -7.52 16.59
CA LEU A 34 -7.77 -8.65 15.78
C LEU A 34 -6.82 -9.55 16.60
N ASP A 35 -5.83 -8.96 17.26
CA ASP A 35 -4.83 -9.67 18.07
C ASP A 35 -5.43 -10.32 19.32
N SER A 36 -6.48 -9.73 19.90
CA SER A 36 -7.19 -10.32 21.03
C SER A 36 -8.11 -11.48 20.63
N GLY A 37 -8.26 -11.76 19.34
CA GLY A 37 -9.15 -12.79 18.82
C GLY A 37 -10.64 -12.40 18.86
N ALA A 38 -10.98 -11.12 19.00
CA ALA A 38 -12.36 -10.66 19.16
C ALA A 38 -13.26 -11.00 17.96
N ILE A 39 -12.68 -11.22 16.79
CA ILE A 39 -13.38 -11.59 15.55
C ILE A 39 -13.16 -13.06 15.14
N GLY A 40 -12.54 -13.87 16.01
CA GLY A 40 -12.13 -15.24 15.69
C GLY A 40 -10.97 -15.28 14.69
N ARG A 41 -10.90 -16.35 13.89
CA ARG A 41 -9.85 -16.52 12.86
C ARG A 41 -10.20 -15.69 11.62
N PRO A 42 -9.37 -14.69 11.24
CA PRO A 42 -9.56 -13.97 9.98
C PRO A 42 -9.48 -14.92 8.79
N VAL A 43 -10.45 -14.82 7.87
CA VAL A 43 -10.50 -15.66 6.65
C VAL A 43 -10.25 -14.86 5.37
N SER A 44 -10.53 -13.56 5.40
CA SER A 44 -10.35 -12.64 4.27
C SER A 44 -10.32 -11.20 4.77
N ALA A 45 -9.60 -10.34 4.07
CA ALA A 45 -9.67 -8.90 4.24
C ALA A 45 -9.75 -8.20 2.89
N LYS A 46 -10.31 -6.99 2.89
CA LYS A 46 -10.45 -6.14 1.71
C LYS A 46 -10.11 -4.71 2.09
N VAL A 47 -9.23 -4.09 1.31
CA VAL A 47 -8.99 -2.66 1.33
C VAL A 47 -9.50 -2.11 0.01
N HIS A 48 -10.23 -1.01 0.07
CA HIS A 48 -10.74 -0.32 -1.11
C HIS A 48 -10.41 1.16 -0.97
N ALA A 49 -9.72 1.69 -1.96
CA ALA A 49 -9.37 3.09 -2.03
C ALA A 49 -9.62 3.57 -3.46
N SER A 50 -10.39 4.64 -3.60
CA SER A 50 -10.68 5.26 -4.89
C SER A 50 -10.60 6.75 -4.72
N PHE A 51 -9.93 7.39 -5.65
CA PHE A 51 -9.74 8.83 -5.65
C PHE A 51 -10.01 9.34 -7.06
N TRP A 52 -10.65 10.49 -7.14
CA TRP A 52 -10.93 11.13 -8.41
C TRP A 52 -9.88 12.20 -8.68
N TYR A 53 -9.02 11.94 -9.67
CA TYR A 53 -7.95 12.85 -10.06
C TYR A 53 -8.11 13.21 -11.54
N PRO A 54 -8.94 14.21 -11.88
CA PRO A 54 -9.05 14.70 -13.24
C PRO A 54 -7.76 15.41 -13.67
N PRO A 55 -7.48 15.48 -14.99
CA PRO A 55 -6.20 15.98 -15.48
C PRO A 55 -6.07 17.52 -15.34
N GLU A 56 -5.68 18.01 -14.16
CA GLU A 56 -5.36 19.43 -13.93
C GLU A 56 -3.86 19.72 -14.16
N GLU A 57 -3.48 20.94 -14.54
CA GLU A 57 -2.11 21.30 -14.97
C GLU A 57 -1.02 21.04 -13.91
N ASN A 58 -1.35 20.95 -12.62
CA ASN A 58 -0.37 20.86 -11.53
C ASN A 58 -0.37 19.54 -10.76
N ILE A 59 -0.89 18.45 -11.34
CA ILE A 59 -0.91 17.15 -10.66
C ILE A 59 0.35 16.35 -11.04
N CYS A 60 1.19 16.05 -10.04
CA CYS A 60 2.42 15.26 -10.20
C CYS A 60 2.18 13.88 -10.84
N ARG A 61 0.96 13.35 -10.72
CA ARG A 61 0.52 12.06 -11.29
C ARG A 61 0.45 12.02 -12.82
N LYS A 62 0.51 13.17 -13.52
CA LYS A 62 0.54 13.21 -15.00
C LYS A 62 1.88 12.80 -15.58
N ASP A 63 2.95 13.07 -14.85
CA ASP A 63 4.31 12.76 -15.27
C ASP A 63 4.70 11.44 -14.63
N TYR A 64 4.76 10.37 -15.43
CA TYR A 64 5.09 9.02 -14.98
C TYR A 64 6.42 8.98 -14.22
N PHE A 65 7.41 9.77 -14.64
CA PHE A 65 8.72 9.83 -13.99
C PHE A 65 8.66 10.52 -12.62
N MET A 66 7.76 11.50 -12.46
CA MET A 66 7.54 12.16 -11.16
C MET A 66 6.61 11.38 -10.24
N ALA A 67 5.63 10.67 -10.81
CA ALA A 67 4.64 9.89 -10.07
C ALA A 67 5.16 8.51 -9.65
N GLY A 68 6.10 7.95 -10.41
CA GLY A 68 6.64 6.60 -10.21
C GLY A 68 5.68 5.48 -10.63
N GLY A 69 4.45 5.80 -11.05
CA GLY A 69 3.42 4.86 -11.50
C GLY A 69 2.00 5.34 -11.15
N GLY A 70 1.00 4.46 -11.29
CA GLY A 70 -0.40 4.76 -11.01
C GLY A 70 -0.84 4.35 -9.60
N PRO A 71 -2.14 4.07 -9.40
CA PRO A 71 -2.70 3.63 -8.12
C PRO A 71 -1.99 2.44 -7.48
N VAL A 72 -1.30 1.57 -8.24
CA VAL A 72 -0.51 0.49 -7.64
C VAL A 72 0.66 1.05 -6.83
N TYR A 73 1.41 1.99 -7.39
CA TYR A 73 2.54 2.61 -6.71
C TYR A 73 2.08 3.52 -5.58
N ASP A 74 1.12 4.38 -5.87
CA ASP A 74 0.63 5.39 -4.95
C ASP A 74 -0.15 4.75 -3.79
N MET A 75 -1.20 3.99 -4.08
CA MET A 75 -2.18 3.54 -3.08
C MET A 75 -2.03 2.07 -2.68
N ALA A 76 -1.71 1.19 -3.62
CA ALA A 76 -1.60 -0.23 -3.28
C ALA A 76 -0.42 -0.50 -2.35
N SER A 77 0.66 0.30 -2.40
CA SER A 77 1.76 0.24 -1.43
C SER A 77 1.26 0.42 0.02
N HIS A 78 0.42 1.42 0.27
CA HIS A 78 -0.22 1.63 1.57
C HIS A 78 -1.21 0.51 1.95
N ALA A 79 -1.95 -0.03 0.98
CA ALA A 79 -2.90 -1.11 1.23
C ALA A 79 -2.20 -2.44 1.56
N ILE A 80 -1.15 -2.79 0.81
CA ILE A 80 -0.30 -3.97 1.05
C ILE A 80 0.36 -3.84 2.42
N ASP A 81 0.97 -2.68 2.71
CA ASP A 81 1.58 -2.38 3.99
C ASP A 81 0.60 -2.55 5.17
N PHE A 82 -0.62 -2.02 5.01
CA PHE A 82 -1.67 -2.13 6.01
C PHE A 82 -2.16 -3.56 6.22
N LEU A 83 -2.37 -4.32 5.13
CA LEU A 83 -2.74 -5.73 5.22
C LEU A 83 -1.64 -6.56 5.87
N ARG A 84 -0.37 -6.28 5.57
CA ARG A 84 0.78 -6.92 6.21
C ARG A 84 0.84 -6.62 7.71
N TYR A 85 0.61 -5.37 8.08
CA TYR A 85 0.50 -4.98 9.48
C TYR A 85 -0.64 -5.70 10.20
N MET A 86 -1.79 -5.88 9.55
CA MET A 86 -2.97 -6.52 10.16
C MET A 86 -2.89 -8.05 10.23
N LEU A 87 -2.40 -8.70 9.17
CA LEU A 87 -2.56 -10.13 8.95
C LEU A 87 -1.25 -10.90 8.81
N GLY A 88 -0.10 -10.21 8.83
CA GLY A 88 1.21 -10.82 8.63
C GLY A 88 1.65 -10.83 7.16
N GLU A 89 2.74 -11.54 6.89
CA GLU A 89 3.41 -11.47 5.59
C GLU A 89 2.61 -12.10 4.44
N VAL A 90 2.89 -11.63 3.23
CA VAL A 90 2.25 -12.06 1.97
C VAL A 90 3.26 -12.88 1.17
N SER A 91 2.84 -14.05 0.67
CA SER A 91 3.70 -14.93 -0.13
C SER A 91 3.60 -14.67 -1.62
N ASP A 92 2.40 -14.35 -2.11
CA ASP A 92 2.12 -14.21 -3.54
C ASP A 92 1.15 -13.06 -3.80
N VAL A 93 1.29 -12.44 -4.97
CA VAL A 93 0.41 -11.35 -5.42
C VAL A 93 0.03 -11.57 -6.88
N ALA A 94 -1.24 -11.37 -7.19
CA ALA A 94 -1.73 -11.20 -8.55
C ALA A 94 -2.39 -9.83 -8.68
N ALA A 95 -2.20 -9.15 -9.80
CA ALA A 95 -2.74 -7.82 -10.04
C ALA A 95 -3.39 -7.73 -11.43
N PHE A 96 -4.47 -6.98 -11.51
CA PHE A 96 -5.10 -6.55 -12.75
C PHE A 96 -5.07 -5.02 -12.75
N VAL A 97 -4.55 -4.43 -13.82
CA VAL A 97 -4.38 -2.98 -13.98
C VAL A 97 -4.92 -2.57 -15.35
N ASP A 98 -5.49 -1.37 -15.44
CA ASP A 98 -6.07 -0.88 -16.70
C ASP A 98 -6.11 0.66 -16.74
N HIS A 99 -6.42 1.20 -17.91
CA HIS A 99 -6.63 2.62 -18.19
C HIS A 99 -8.07 2.83 -18.69
N VAL A 100 -8.99 3.12 -17.78
CA VAL A 100 -10.43 3.09 -18.08
C VAL A 100 -11.03 4.47 -18.35
N ILE A 101 -10.54 5.51 -17.67
CA ILE A 101 -11.15 6.84 -17.63
C ILE A 101 -10.21 7.93 -18.13
N PHE A 102 -8.96 7.91 -17.67
CA PHE A 102 -7.99 8.99 -17.91
C PHE A 102 -6.88 8.55 -18.87
N ASP A 103 -6.50 9.47 -19.74
CA ASP A 103 -5.39 9.31 -20.67
C ASP A 103 -4.07 9.67 -19.98
N TYR A 104 -3.69 8.86 -18.98
CA TYR A 104 -2.40 8.93 -18.29
C TYR A 104 -1.46 7.85 -18.83
N GLU A 105 -0.14 8.08 -18.74
CA GLU A 105 0.84 7.04 -19.04
C GLU A 105 0.76 5.89 -18.02
N ALA A 106 0.53 6.22 -16.75
CA ALA A 106 0.29 5.25 -15.67
C ALA A 106 -1.16 4.73 -15.67
N GLU A 107 -1.37 3.52 -15.11
CA GLU A 107 -2.71 2.94 -14.95
C GLU A 107 -3.60 3.85 -14.09
N ASP A 108 -4.92 3.85 -14.32
CA ASP A 108 -5.87 4.65 -13.52
C ASP A 108 -6.77 3.80 -12.62
N THR A 109 -6.73 2.49 -12.80
CA THR A 109 -7.43 1.52 -11.97
C THR A 109 -6.60 0.27 -11.75
N SER A 110 -6.76 -0.33 -10.57
CA SER A 110 -6.10 -1.58 -10.23
C SER A 110 -6.89 -2.41 -9.23
N THR A 111 -6.71 -3.73 -9.30
CA THR A 111 -7.20 -4.69 -8.31
C THR A 111 -6.10 -5.70 -8.03
N LEU A 112 -5.79 -5.89 -6.75
CA LEU A 112 -4.78 -6.82 -6.30
C LEU A 112 -5.41 -7.92 -5.44
N VAL A 113 -4.92 -9.15 -5.63
CA VAL A 113 -5.21 -10.31 -4.78
C VAL A 113 -3.91 -10.73 -4.12
N LEU A 114 -3.91 -10.75 -2.79
CA LEU A 114 -2.75 -11.07 -1.98
C LEU A 114 -2.99 -12.41 -1.28
N GLN A 115 -2.03 -13.34 -1.42
CA GLN A 115 -2.04 -14.61 -0.69
C GLN A 115 -1.22 -14.45 0.59
N PRO A 116 -1.84 -14.57 1.78
CA PRO A 116 -1.09 -14.51 3.04
C PRO A 116 -0.20 -15.74 3.21
N HIS A 117 0.95 -15.55 3.85
CA HIS A 117 1.82 -16.63 4.28
C HIS A 117 1.20 -17.32 5.50
N LEU A 118 0.34 -18.30 5.26
CA LEU A 118 -0.30 -19.08 6.31
C LEU A 118 0.67 -20.17 6.81
N SER A 119 1.31 -19.93 7.94
CA SER A 119 1.83 -21.04 8.76
C SER A 119 0.63 -21.83 9.28
N ARG A 120 0.63 -23.14 8.99
CA ARG A 120 -0.42 -24.07 9.45
C ARG A 120 -0.37 -24.27 10.96
#